data_AF-A0A2E0QWA9-F1
#
_entry.id   AF-A0A2E0QWA9-F1
#
_cell.length_a   1.000
_cell.length_b   1.000
_cell.length_c   1.000
_cell.angle_alpha   90.00
_cell.angle_beta   90.00
_cell.angle_gamma   90.00
#
_symmetry.space_group_name_H-M   'P 1'
#
loop_
_entity.id
_entity.type
_entity.pdbx_description
1 polymer ?
#
loop_
_entity_poly.entity_id
_entity_poly.type
_entity_poly.pdbx_seq_one_letter_code
_entity_poly.pdbx_strand_id
1 'polypeptide(L)'
;MKEYRVLIPDEYYQLVNFRQEDLPGVAVINSALQGFEPREVFDWHLSLMIDFEDLIENGMPSRAECELIEPWENELDAKFKGENPKKPNALFLARITWRETRELLYRVCQPDPPHEYLRGLIQAKEHLRPFDYRIDSDPEWALANWHLNTALNGEGGAQELS
;
A
#
# COMPACT_ATOMS: atom_id res chain seq x y z
N MET A 1 -6.97 28.71 8.39
CA MET A 1 -7.07 27.27 8.07
C MET A 1 -7.40 27.20 6.58
N LYS A 2 -6.61 26.47 5.77
CA LYS A 2 -6.92 26.29 4.34
C LYS A 2 -8.01 25.23 4.21
N GLU A 3 -9.01 25.49 3.39
CA GLU A 3 -10.03 24.50 3.03
C GLU A 3 -9.72 23.93 1.65
N TYR A 4 -9.70 22.60 1.56
CA TYR A 4 -9.48 21.90 0.29
C TYR A 4 -10.78 21.26 -0.18
N ARG A 5 -11.02 21.35 -1.49
CA ARG A 5 -12.00 20.53 -2.19
C ARG A 5 -11.22 19.58 -3.07
N VAL A 6 -11.32 18.30 -2.77
CA VAL A 6 -10.57 17.25 -3.46
C VAL A 6 -11.56 16.32 -4.14
N LEU A 7 -11.28 15.97 -5.38
CA LEU A 7 -12.00 14.92 -6.09
C LEU A 7 -11.23 13.61 -5.88
N ILE A 8 -11.86 12.65 -5.20
CA ILE A 8 -11.30 11.31 -5.08
C ILE A 8 -11.60 10.58 -6.38
N PRO A 9 -10.59 10.16 -7.16
CA PRO A 9 -10.82 9.46 -8.42
C PRO A 9 -11.28 8.03 -8.15
N ASP A 10 -12.05 7.46 -9.08
CA ASP A 10 -12.32 6.03 -9.08
C ASP A 10 -10.99 5.27 -9.27
N GLU A 11 -10.80 4.21 -8.49
CA GLU A 11 -9.56 3.43 -8.50
C GLU A 11 -9.36 2.74 -9.86
N TYR A 12 -8.16 2.85 -10.41
CA TYR A 12 -7.78 2.20 -11.67
C TYR A 12 -6.47 1.46 -11.48
N TYR A 13 -6.54 0.13 -11.53
CA TYR A 13 -5.42 -0.74 -11.19
C TYR A 13 -4.64 -1.19 -12.41
N GLN A 14 -3.31 -1.09 -12.31
CA GLN A 14 -2.38 -1.69 -13.24
C GLN A 14 -1.57 -2.78 -12.55
N LEU A 15 -1.37 -3.90 -13.28
CA LEU A 15 -0.53 -5.00 -12.84
C LEU A 15 0.85 -4.86 -13.47
N VAL A 16 1.90 -4.88 -12.65
CA VAL A 16 3.29 -4.80 -13.07
C VAL A 16 4.02 -6.03 -12.56
N ASN A 17 4.56 -6.82 -13.49
CA ASN A 17 5.47 -7.92 -13.15
C ASN A 17 6.90 -7.38 -13.23
N PHE A 18 7.72 -7.67 -12.23
CA PHE A 18 9.12 -7.26 -12.20
C PHE A 18 10.01 -8.41 -11.72
N ARG A 19 11.32 -8.23 -11.86
CA ARG A 19 12.33 -9.11 -11.25
C ARG A 19 13.36 -8.27 -10.54
N GLN A 20 13.71 -8.68 -9.34
CA GLN A 20 14.73 -8.03 -8.52
C GLN A 20 15.50 -9.13 -7.78
N GLU A 21 16.84 -9.05 -7.83
CA GLU A 21 17.73 -10.06 -7.26
C GLU A 21 17.36 -11.49 -7.73
N ASP A 22 17.10 -11.64 -9.03
CA ASP A 22 16.65 -12.86 -9.72
C ASP A 22 15.28 -13.44 -9.29
N LEU A 23 14.66 -12.89 -8.25
CA LEU A 23 13.35 -13.26 -7.75
C LEU A 23 12.23 -12.53 -8.50
N PRO A 24 11.09 -13.19 -8.78
CA PRO A 24 9.93 -12.55 -9.36
C PRO A 24 9.21 -11.68 -8.33
N GLY A 25 8.62 -10.58 -8.80
CA GLY A 25 7.74 -9.73 -8.01
C GLY A 25 6.53 -9.28 -8.81
N VAL A 26 5.45 -8.99 -8.10
CA VAL A 26 4.19 -8.53 -8.68
C VAL A 26 3.71 -7.30 -7.91
N ALA A 27 3.46 -6.20 -8.62
CA ALA A 27 2.87 -5.00 -8.06
C ALA A 27 1.49 -4.73 -8.69
N VAL A 28 0.52 -4.37 -7.86
CA VAL A 28 -0.76 -3.79 -8.26
C VAL A 28 -0.73 -2.32 -7.87
N ILE A 29 -0.85 -1.41 -8.83
CA ILE A 29 -0.68 0.04 -8.61
C ILE A 29 -1.97 0.76 -8.98
N ASN A 30 -2.50 1.59 -8.08
CA ASN A 30 -3.61 2.48 -8.34
C ASN A 30 -3.14 3.69 -9.17
N SER A 31 -3.22 3.54 -10.47
CA SER A 31 -2.73 4.53 -11.44
C SER A 31 -3.63 5.77 -11.50
N ALA A 32 -4.85 5.70 -10.96
CA ALA A 32 -5.73 6.87 -10.84
C ALA A 32 -5.11 7.99 -9.98
N LEU A 33 -4.13 7.67 -9.13
CA LEU A 33 -3.47 8.64 -8.26
C LEU A 33 -2.33 9.44 -8.94
N GLN A 34 -1.94 9.10 -10.18
CA GLN A 34 -0.83 9.79 -10.87
C GLN A 34 -1.06 11.30 -11.01
N GLY A 35 -2.28 11.70 -11.35
CA GLY A 35 -2.68 13.11 -11.50
C GLY A 35 -3.41 13.69 -10.29
N PHE A 36 -3.35 13.02 -9.14
CA PHE A 36 -4.08 13.44 -7.96
C PHE A 36 -3.51 14.74 -7.39
N GLU A 37 -4.38 15.73 -7.21
CA GLU A 37 -4.07 17.00 -6.57
C GLU A 37 -5.29 17.51 -5.78
N PRO A 38 -5.09 18.27 -4.69
CA PRO A 38 -3.81 18.61 -4.08
C PRO A 38 -3.23 17.49 -3.20
N ARG A 39 -1.97 17.10 -3.44
CA ARG A 39 -1.27 16.02 -2.72
C ARG A 39 -1.14 16.24 -1.22
N GLU A 40 -0.99 17.50 -0.79
CA GLU A 40 -0.83 17.90 0.62
C GLU A 40 -2.03 17.54 1.51
N VAL A 41 -3.16 17.13 0.93
CA VAL A 41 -4.31 16.63 1.71
C VAL A 41 -4.12 15.18 2.16
N PHE A 42 -3.30 14.40 1.44
CA PHE A 42 -2.91 13.04 1.81
C PHE A 42 -1.38 12.98 1.91
N ASP A 43 -0.85 13.85 2.77
CA ASP A 43 0.56 14.11 2.95
C ASP A 43 1.30 13.00 3.70
N TRP A 44 0.63 11.99 4.24
CA TRP A 44 1.29 10.88 4.91
C TRP A 44 1.43 9.67 3.98
N HIS A 45 2.55 8.98 4.10
CA HIS A 45 2.83 7.72 3.45
C HIS A 45 2.77 6.60 4.49
N LEU A 46 1.83 5.69 4.35
CA LEU A 46 1.75 4.47 5.15
C LEU A 46 2.28 3.30 4.31
N SER A 47 3.31 2.64 4.80
CA SER A 47 3.81 1.35 4.31
C SER A 47 3.58 0.30 5.39
N LEU A 48 2.94 -0.80 5.03
CA LEU A 48 2.71 -1.96 5.88
C LEU A 48 3.28 -3.20 5.19
N MET A 49 4.24 -3.87 5.82
CA MET A 49 4.93 -5.04 5.31
C MET A 49 4.44 -6.28 6.05
N ILE A 50 3.86 -7.24 5.33
CA ILE A 50 3.35 -8.51 5.86
C ILE A 50 4.31 -9.62 5.44
N ASP A 51 4.70 -10.46 6.39
CA ASP A 51 5.50 -11.66 6.10
C ASP A 51 4.57 -12.85 5.83
N PHE A 52 4.82 -13.57 4.73
CA PHE A 52 4.12 -14.82 4.43
C PHE A 52 4.78 -16.01 5.13
N GLU A 53 3.97 -17.02 5.44
CA GLU A 53 4.43 -18.28 6.04
C GLU A 53 4.42 -19.43 5.02
N ASP A 54 3.39 -19.49 4.15
CA ASP A 54 3.25 -20.54 3.15
C ASP A 54 3.64 -20.04 1.75
N LEU A 55 4.78 -20.54 1.26
CA LEU A 55 5.48 -20.05 0.07
C LEU A 55 5.61 -21.16 -0.98
N ILE A 56 5.68 -20.76 -2.24
CA ILE A 56 6.13 -21.62 -3.35
C ILE A 56 7.61 -21.40 -3.65
N GLU A 57 8.21 -22.23 -4.52
CA GLU A 57 9.67 -22.32 -4.75
C GLU A 57 10.38 -21.00 -5.09
N ASN A 58 9.66 -19.97 -5.54
CA ASN A 58 10.22 -18.67 -5.93
C ASN A 58 9.99 -17.55 -4.90
N GLY A 59 9.61 -17.89 -3.66
CA GLY A 59 9.36 -16.93 -2.59
C GLY A 59 8.06 -16.16 -2.73
N MET A 60 7.20 -16.51 -3.68
CA MET A 60 5.83 -15.99 -3.75
C MET A 60 4.93 -16.75 -2.78
N PRO A 61 3.88 -16.12 -2.24
CA PRO A 61 2.89 -16.82 -1.43
C PRO A 61 2.19 -17.91 -2.24
N SER A 62 1.84 -19.00 -1.56
CA SER A 62 0.95 -20.01 -2.13
C SER A 62 -0.43 -19.42 -2.41
N ARG A 63 -1.24 -20.13 -3.19
CA ARG A 63 -2.63 -19.72 -3.41
C ARG A 63 -3.43 -19.72 -2.10
N ALA A 64 -3.21 -20.70 -1.23
CA ALA A 64 -3.89 -20.80 0.06
C ALA A 64 -3.48 -19.64 0.98
N GLU A 65 -2.21 -19.25 0.95
CA GLU A 65 -1.71 -18.09 1.69
C GLU A 65 -2.35 -16.78 1.21
N CYS A 66 -2.48 -16.59 -0.11
CA CYS A 66 -3.20 -15.44 -0.67
C CYS A 66 -4.67 -15.41 -0.23
N GLU A 67 -5.39 -16.55 -0.35
CA GLU A 67 -6.80 -16.66 0.04
C GLU A 67 -7.02 -16.42 1.54
N LEU A 68 -6.01 -16.71 2.37
CA LEU A 68 -6.02 -16.43 3.81
C LEU A 68 -5.82 -14.93 4.11
N ILE A 69 -4.91 -14.26 3.40
CA ILE A 69 -4.49 -12.88 3.69
C ILE A 69 -5.41 -11.84 3.08
N GLU A 70 -5.98 -12.09 1.90
CA GLU A 70 -6.85 -11.15 1.19
C GLU A 70 -8.03 -10.61 2.04
N PRO A 71 -8.76 -11.41 2.84
CA PRO A 71 -9.80 -10.89 3.73
C PRO A 71 -9.27 -9.89 4.77
N TRP A 72 -8.07 -10.13 5.29
CA TRP A 72 -7.43 -9.22 6.25
C TRP A 72 -6.98 -7.93 5.57
N GLU A 73 -6.42 -8.00 4.36
CA GLU A 73 -6.11 -6.80 3.55
C GLU A 73 -7.34 -5.93 3.31
N ASN A 74 -8.48 -6.55 3.01
CA ASN A 74 -9.74 -5.84 2.81
C ASN A 74 -10.25 -5.18 4.11
N GLU A 75 -10.03 -5.81 5.27
CA GLU A 75 -10.32 -5.20 6.56
C GLU A 75 -9.41 -3.98 6.81
N LEU A 76 -8.11 -4.13 6.60
CA LEU A 76 -7.13 -3.03 6.74
C LEU A 76 -7.52 -1.85 5.83
N ASP A 77 -7.82 -2.11 4.56
CA ASP A 77 -8.25 -1.09 3.60
C ASP A 77 -9.49 -0.34 4.08
N ALA A 78 -10.53 -1.06 4.51
CA ALA A 78 -11.75 -0.47 5.04
C ALA A 78 -11.49 0.36 6.30
N LYS A 79 -10.62 -0.10 7.20
CA LYS A 79 -10.24 0.62 8.42
C LYS A 79 -9.45 1.90 8.10
N PHE A 80 -8.52 1.85 7.16
CA PHE A 80 -7.72 3.00 6.79
C PHE A 80 -8.51 4.05 6.01
N LYS A 81 -9.41 3.62 5.10
CA LYS A 81 -10.33 4.51 4.38
C LYS A 81 -11.38 5.11 5.30
N GLY A 82 -11.82 4.37 6.32
CA GLY A 82 -12.88 4.79 7.23
C GLY A 82 -14.27 4.65 6.61
N GLU A 83 -15.29 5.07 7.37
CA GLU A 83 -16.70 4.75 7.07
C GLU A 83 -17.32 5.61 5.96
N ASN A 84 -16.71 6.77 5.64
CA ASN A 84 -17.28 7.71 4.68
C ASN A 84 -16.57 7.61 3.33
N PRO A 85 -17.15 6.93 2.32
CA PRO A 85 -16.51 6.77 1.01
C PRO A 85 -16.34 8.09 0.24
N LYS A 86 -17.07 9.15 0.61
CA LYS A 86 -16.91 10.49 0.02
C LYS A 86 -15.78 11.31 0.64
N LYS A 87 -15.30 10.87 1.80
CA LYS A 87 -14.21 11.51 2.56
C LYS A 87 -13.33 10.43 3.18
N PRO A 88 -12.68 9.59 2.35
CA PRO A 88 -11.81 8.55 2.86
C PRO A 88 -10.60 9.18 3.54
N ASN A 89 -10.13 8.55 4.61
CA ASN A 89 -8.89 8.96 5.29
C ASN A 89 -7.63 8.46 4.57
N ALA A 90 -7.73 7.39 3.78
CA ALA A 90 -6.61 6.83 3.04
C ALA A 90 -7.00 6.58 1.57
N LEU A 91 -6.00 6.65 0.69
CA LEU A 91 -6.08 6.24 -0.70
C LEU A 91 -5.11 5.08 -0.89
N PHE A 92 -5.61 3.94 -1.37
CA PHE A 92 -4.76 2.82 -1.70
C PHE A 92 -3.86 3.20 -2.89
N LEU A 93 -2.55 3.10 -2.70
CA LEU A 93 -1.54 3.43 -3.70
C LEU A 93 -1.08 2.17 -4.44
N ALA A 94 -0.63 1.16 -3.70
CA ALA A 94 -0.11 -0.05 -4.30
C ALA A 94 -0.09 -1.24 -3.33
N ARG A 95 -0.05 -2.43 -3.91
CA ARG A 95 0.27 -3.69 -3.24
C ARG A 95 1.41 -4.35 -3.99
N ILE A 96 2.50 -4.63 -3.31
CA ILE A 96 3.70 -5.24 -3.90
C ILE A 96 3.93 -6.57 -3.21
N THR A 97 4.14 -7.64 -3.98
CA THR A 97 4.50 -8.97 -3.47
C THR A 97 5.86 -9.34 -4.04
N TRP A 98 6.84 -9.53 -3.17
CA TRP A 98 8.21 -9.87 -3.54
C TRP A 98 8.94 -10.44 -2.31
N ARG A 99 9.81 -11.44 -2.52
CA ARG A 99 10.66 -12.02 -1.47
C ARG A 99 9.90 -12.32 -0.18
N GLU A 100 8.93 -13.22 -0.25
CA GLU A 100 8.22 -13.73 0.93
C GLU A 100 7.37 -12.70 1.68
N THR A 101 7.32 -11.45 1.20
CA THR A 101 6.56 -10.39 1.82
C THR A 101 5.53 -9.79 0.89
N ARG A 102 4.59 -9.08 1.50
CA ARG A 102 3.69 -8.18 0.81
C ARG A 102 3.65 -6.82 1.48
N GLU A 103 3.92 -5.81 0.68
CA GLU A 103 3.83 -4.41 1.09
C GLU A 103 2.51 -3.81 0.62
N LEU A 104 1.74 -3.23 1.54
CA LEU A 104 0.58 -2.41 1.26
C LEU A 104 0.93 -0.93 1.46
N LEU A 105 0.60 -0.11 0.47
CA LEU A 105 0.98 1.28 0.43
C LEU A 105 -0.25 2.17 0.31
N TYR A 106 -0.30 3.20 1.16
CA TYR A 106 -1.40 4.14 1.21
C TYR A 106 -0.89 5.58 1.28
N ARG A 107 -1.66 6.49 0.66
CA ARG A 107 -1.59 7.92 0.92
C ARG A 107 -2.64 8.28 1.96
N VAL A 108 -2.25 8.93 3.05
CA VAL A 108 -3.09 9.08 4.25
C VAL A 108 -3.24 10.56 4.60
N CYS A 109 -4.47 10.96 4.96
CA CYS A 109 -4.83 12.31 5.39
C CYS A 109 -4.57 12.52 6.88
N GLN A 110 -5.01 11.59 7.72
CA GLN A 110 -4.75 11.59 9.16
C GLN A 110 -4.00 10.31 9.54
N PRO A 111 -2.76 10.41 10.07
CA PRO A 111 -1.93 9.24 10.37
C PRO A 111 -2.36 8.52 11.66
N ASP A 112 -2.97 9.24 12.61
CA ASP A 112 -3.31 8.70 13.93
C ASP A 112 -4.28 7.52 13.86
N PRO A 113 -5.41 7.56 13.11
CA PRO A 113 -6.34 6.43 13.10
C PRO A 113 -5.72 5.11 12.59
N PRO A 114 -4.99 5.08 11.45
CA PRO A 114 -4.24 3.89 11.05
C PRO A 114 -3.17 3.46 12.06
N HIS A 115 -2.41 4.42 12.61
CA HIS A 115 -1.37 4.15 13.61
C HIS A 115 -1.94 3.45 14.85
N GLU A 116 -3.00 4.00 15.42
CA GLU A 116 -3.67 3.48 16.63
C GLU A 116 -4.22 2.07 16.41
N TYR A 117 -4.86 1.84 15.26
CA TYR A 117 -5.39 0.53 14.91
C TYR A 117 -4.29 -0.52 14.75
N LEU A 118 -3.24 -0.22 13.97
CA LEU A 118 -2.11 -1.14 13.76
C LEU A 118 -1.34 -1.43 15.05
N ARG A 119 -1.12 -0.40 15.87
CA ARG A 119 -0.50 -0.57 17.20
C ARG A 119 -1.35 -1.46 18.10
N GLY A 120 -2.68 -1.33 18.05
CA GLY A 120 -3.62 -2.19 18.77
C GLY A 120 -3.47 -3.66 18.38
N LEU A 121 -3.42 -3.96 17.07
CA LEU A 121 -3.22 -5.33 16.57
C LEU A 121 -1.91 -5.96 17.08
N ILE A 122 -0.82 -5.20 17.06
CA ILE A 122 0.49 -5.64 17.57
C ILE A 122 0.44 -5.93 19.07
N GLN A 123 -0.15 -5.01 19.86
CA GLN A 123 -0.23 -5.16 21.31
C GLN A 123 -1.12 -6.32 21.74
N ALA A 124 -2.23 -6.52 21.04
CA ALA A 124 -3.16 -7.62 21.30
C ALA A 124 -2.66 -8.97 20.74
N LYS A 125 -1.66 -8.97 19.85
CA LYS A 125 -1.24 -10.13 19.05
C LYS A 125 -2.38 -10.73 18.23
N GLU A 126 -3.28 -9.88 17.76
CA GLU A 126 -4.48 -10.25 16.98
C GLU A 126 -4.23 -10.12 15.47
N HIS A 127 -3.00 -10.39 15.04
CA HIS A 127 -2.61 -10.31 13.65
C HIS A 127 -2.55 -11.70 13.02
N LEU A 128 -3.06 -11.80 11.79
CA LEU A 128 -3.09 -13.05 11.04
C LEU A 128 -1.67 -13.52 10.65
N ARG A 129 -0.78 -12.55 10.39
CA ARG A 129 0.65 -12.75 10.09
C ARG A 129 1.50 -11.71 10.79
N PRO A 130 2.79 -12.00 11.02
CA PRO A 130 3.75 -10.98 11.41
C PRO A 130 3.72 -9.84 10.39
N PHE A 131 3.81 -8.61 10.91
CA PHE A 131 3.89 -7.43 10.06
C PHE A 131 4.62 -6.31 10.79
N ASP A 132 5.23 -5.44 10.02
CA ASP A 132 5.78 -4.16 10.44
C ASP A 132 5.14 -3.02 9.64
N TYR A 133 5.18 -1.80 10.15
CA TYR A 133 4.66 -0.65 9.42
C TYR A 133 5.41 0.64 9.73
N ARG A 134 5.34 1.58 8.79
CA ARG A 134 5.89 2.93 8.92
C ARG A 134 4.88 3.95 8.39
N ILE A 135 4.77 5.08 9.08
CA ILE A 135 3.97 6.22 8.65
C ILE A 135 4.85 7.46 8.64
N ASP A 136 5.19 7.95 7.46
CA ASP A 136 6.07 9.10 7.28
C ASP A 136 5.32 10.29 6.68
N SER A 137 5.69 11.49 7.09
CA SER A 137 5.24 12.70 6.38
C SER A 137 5.96 12.76 5.03
N ASP A 138 5.18 12.89 3.97
CA ASP A 138 5.61 12.97 2.58
C ASP A 138 4.64 13.88 1.77
N PRO A 139 4.59 15.20 2.04
CA PRO A 139 3.62 16.11 1.42
C PRO A 139 3.73 16.22 -0.10
N GLU A 140 4.92 15.98 -0.65
CA GLU A 140 5.20 16.04 -2.09
C GLU A 140 4.96 14.71 -2.81
N TRP A 141 4.64 13.65 -2.05
CA TRP A 141 4.51 12.28 -2.52
C TRP A 141 5.81 11.73 -3.14
N ALA A 142 6.97 12.12 -2.61
CA ALA A 142 8.27 11.68 -3.08
C ALA A 142 8.44 10.16 -2.96
N LEU A 143 7.92 9.54 -1.90
CA LEU A 143 7.97 8.09 -1.67
C LEU A 143 7.05 7.32 -2.64
N ALA A 144 6.01 7.96 -3.18
CA ALA A 144 5.11 7.36 -4.15
C ALA A 144 5.64 7.40 -5.60
N ASN A 145 6.67 8.20 -5.88
CA ASN A 145 7.10 8.50 -7.25
C ASN A 145 7.42 7.27 -8.09
N TRP A 146 8.15 6.28 -7.54
CA TRP A 146 8.47 5.06 -8.29
C TRP A 146 7.19 4.35 -8.77
N HIS A 147 6.17 4.32 -7.93
CA HIS A 147 4.94 3.57 -8.16
C HIS A 147 4.11 4.28 -9.23
N LEU A 148 3.96 5.60 -9.07
CA LEU A 148 3.25 6.45 -10.02
C LEU A 148 3.93 6.48 -11.39
N ASN A 149 5.27 6.51 -11.44
CA ASN A 149 6.03 6.52 -12.69
C ASN A 149 6.14 5.15 -13.36
N THR A 150 6.20 4.06 -12.60
CA THR A 150 6.22 2.69 -13.16
C THR A 150 4.91 2.39 -13.88
N ALA A 151 3.79 2.86 -13.33
CA ALA A 151 2.49 2.79 -13.98
C ALA A 151 2.39 3.63 -15.28
N LEU A 152 3.29 4.58 -15.53
CA LEU A 152 3.36 5.31 -16.80
C LEU A 152 4.12 4.54 -17.88
N ASN A 153 5.14 3.78 -17.49
CA ASN A 153 6.15 3.25 -18.41
C ASN A 153 5.96 1.76 -18.76
N GLY A 154 5.14 1.02 -18.03
CA GLY A 154 4.86 -0.40 -18.32
C GLY A 154 6.04 -1.36 -18.13
N GLU A 155 7.22 -0.86 -17.75
CA GLU A 155 8.44 -1.63 -17.51
C GLU A 155 8.99 -1.31 -16.11
N GLY A 156 8.81 -2.25 -15.17
CA GLY A 156 9.34 -2.16 -13.81
C GLY A 156 10.83 -2.48 -13.77
N GLY A 157 11.67 -1.46 -14.00
CA GLY A 157 13.07 -1.50 -13.62
C GLY A 157 13.20 -1.16 -12.13
N ALA A 158 13.54 -2.14 -11.29
CA ALA A 158 13.86 -1.91 -9.90
C ALA A 158 15.08 -0.97 -9.80
N GLN A 159 14.93 0.16 -9.10
CA GLN A 159 16.05 0.93 -8.61
C GLN A 159 16.10 0.75 -7.09
N GLU A 160 17.27 0.37 -6.59
CA GLU A 160 17.53 0.12 -5.17
C GLU A 160 17.15 1.37 -4.34
N LEU A 161 16.23 1.19 -3.39
CA LEU A 161 16.03 2.15 -2.31
C LEU A 161 17.19 1.94 -1.33
N SER A 162 18.18 2.84 -1.40
CA SER A 162 19.34 2.93 -0.50
C SER A 162 18.97 3.47 0.88
#